data_AF-L7E2H9-F1
#
_entry.id   AF-L7E2H9-F1
#
_cell.length_a   1.000
_cell.length_b   1.000
_cell.length_c   1.000
_cell.angle_alpha   90.00
_cell.angle_beta   90.00
_cell.angle_gamma   90.00
#
_symmetry.space_group_name_H-M   'P 1'
#
loop_
_entity.id
_entity.type
_entity.pdbx_description
1 polymer ?
#
loop_
_entity_poly.entity_id
_entity_poly.type
_entity_poly.pdbx_seq_one_letter_code
_entity_poly.pdbx_strand_id
1 'polypeptide(L)'
;MTNNKNDNYANLPDELLEDILEDAPKIAEKIKPLFNELQQQRKTLHQILDDNDLICRVDDLENPPIPSVAAVDGGQAIEKSIGADTLIAVGVGVEGLVREDQRKWGSVQYKNWQDVLPHSSESNPKVTRGAMTALELLVISQTPHDVIIADGSHQTPVIGINSLTSMSTLDEPHFQQATWDIINRFSLIDSLKKAMTNPNIVYMVKYDSSQEIGLSVLKNFDLKLDDKTSMTLILNAGEFTKPLPVGQTTKTKQVWNDLYISVSDKFDVPGKRDKIKEDLNQAIILPKSRKVYFTYYKPYQWSPAYRIEMKESCANTEIELAKVLKAIKEQVVSTEIKEPYPQYLADLMAKSISDGLEALRAVVQYQFSDNPDFLQLLTQSYRT
;
A
#
# COMPACT_ATOMS: atom_id res chain seq x y z
N MET A 1 37.10 -12.09 -1.84
CA MET A 1 35.87 -12.83 -1.49
C MET A 1 34.86 -12.48 -2.56
N THR A 2 34.52 -13.49 -3.36
CA THR A 2 33.88 -13.40 -4.68
C THR A 2 32.40 -13.05 -4.57
N ASN A 3 32.04 -11.88 -5.13
CA ASN A 3 30.67 -11.51 -5.48
C ASN A 3 30.24 -12.37 -6.68
N ASN A 4 29.66 -13.54 -6.43
CA ASN A 4 28.83 -14.22 -7.43
C ASN A 4 27.41 -13.66 -7.30
N LYS A 5 27.18 -12.49 -7.91
CA LYS A 5 25.85 -12.13 -8.39
C LYS A 5 25.75 -12.74 -9.78
N ASN A 6 24.74 -13.58 -9.99
CA ASN A 6 24.42 -14.22 -11.27
C ASN A 6 24.80 -13.36 -12.49
N ASP A 7 25.67 -13.89 -13.33
CA ASP A 7 25.92 -13.43 -14.70
C ASP A 7 24.62 -13.56 -15.50
N ASN A 8 23.71 -12.60 -15.36
CA ASN A 8 22.55 -12.44 -16.22
C ASN A 8 23.03 -11.82 -17.54
N TYR A 9 22.86 -12.58 -18.62
CA TYR A 9 23.36 -12.38 -19.99
C TYR A 9 22.84 -11.11 -20.71
N ALA A 10 22.24 -10.15 -20.00
CA ALA A 10 21.59 -8.98 -20.58
C ALA A 10 21.53 -7.79 -19.61
N ASN A 11 22.67 -7.41 -19.04
CA ASN A 11 22.78 -6.09 -18.40
C ASN A 11 22.81 -4.98 -19.47
N LEU A 12 22.45 -3.75 -19.10
CA LEU A 12 22.62 -2.59 -19.97
C LEU A 12 24.10 -2.51 -20.42
N PRO A 13 24.39 -2.26 -21.72
CA PRO A 13 25.75 -2.06 -22.17
C PRO A 13 26.41 -0.90 -21.40
N ASP A 14 27.68 -1.06 -21.03
CA ASP A 14 28.41 -0.04 -20.26
C ASP A 14 28.41 1.32 -20.97
N GLU A 15 28.52 1.32 -22.31
CA GLU A 15 28.45 2.53 -23.16
C GLU A 15 27.11 3.26 -23.00
N LEU A 16 26.00 2.52 -22.92
CA LEU A 16 24.68 3.12 -22.69
C LEU A 16 24.55 3.66 -21.26
N LEU A 17 25.16 3.00 -20.27
CA LEU A 17 25.18 3.51 -18.90
C LEU A 17 25.99 4.80 -18.79
N GLU A 18 27.11 4.88 -19.49
CA GLU A 18 27.94 6.08 -19.59
C GLU A 18 27.16 7.24 -20.21
N ASP A 19 26.51 7.03 -21.36
CA ASP A 19 25.64 8.02 -22.02
C ASP A 19 24.54 8.55 -21.07
N ILE A 20 23.91 7.67 -20.28
CA ILE A 20 22.89 8.06 -19.30
C ILE A 20 23.49 8.93 -18.18
N LEU A 21 24.70 8.61 -17.71
CA LEU A 21 25.36 9.33 -16.63
C LEU A 21 25.91 10.69 -17.09
N GLU A 22 26.31 10.83 -18.36
CA GLU A 22 26.72 12.12 -18.93
C GLU A 22 25.58 13.17 -18.90
N ASP A 23 24.33 12.72 -18.96
CA ASP A 23 23.15 13.59 -18.88
C ASP A 23 22.78 14.01 -17.43
N ALA A 24 23.43 13.46 -16.40
CA ALA A 24 23.12 13.75 -14.99
C ALA A 24 23.10 15.25 -14.64
N PRO A 25 24.04 16.10 -15.11
CA PRO A 25 24.01 17.54 -14.85
C PRO A 25 22.75 18.22 -15.43
N LYS A 26 22.32 17.82 -16.63
CA LYS A 26 21.11 18.36 -17.28
C LYS A 26 19.85 18.00 -16.49
N ILE A 27 19.80 16.79 -15.94
CA ILE A 27 18.71 16.36 -15.06
C ILE A 27 18.72 17.17 -13.75
N ALA A 28 19.90 17.37 -13.14
CA ALA A 28 20.02 18.16 -11.92
C ALA A 28 19.55 19.62 -12.11
N GLU A 29 19.84 20.24 -13.26
CA GLU A 29 19.36 21.59 -13.60
C GLU A 29 17.83 21.67 -13.74
N LYS A 30 17.17 20.60 -14.20
CA LYS A 30 15.71 20.53 -14.26
C LYS A 30 15.06 20.33 -12.90
N ILE A 31 15.72 19.62 -11.98
CA ILE A 31 15.18 19.30 -10.65
C ILE A 31 15.25 20.52 -9.71
N LYS A 32 16.37 21.26 -9.69
CA LYS A 32 16.58 22.42 -8.81
C LYS A 32 15.42 23.44 -8.79
N PRO A 33 14.93 23.96 -9.93
CA PRO A 33 13.88 24.97 -9.93
C PRO A 33 12.54 24.46 -9.36
N LEU A 34 12.27 23.14 -9.41
CA LEU A 34 11.03 22.56 -8.86
C LEU A 34 10.91 22.81 -7.36
N PHE A 35 12.04 22.84 -6.63
CA PHE A 35 12.05 22.98 -5.17
C PHE A 35 12.43 24.39 -4.70
N ASN A 36 13.21 25.14 -5.48
CA ASN A 36 13.70 26.46 -5.09
C ASN A 36 12.56 27.46 -4.83
N GLU A 37 11.51 27.43 -5.65
CA GLU A 37 10.37 28.34 -5.51
C GLU A 37 9.65 28.13 -4.16
N LEU A 38 9.34 26.88 -3.83
CA LEU A 38 8.72 26.53 -2.56
C LEU A 38 9.65 26.84 -1.38
N GLN A 39 10.94 26.55 -1.51
CA GLN A 39 11.93 26.85 -0.46
C GLN A 39 12.03 28.36 -0.16
N GLN A 40 11.99 29.22 -1.19
CA GLN A 40 12.00 30.67 -1.02
C GLN A 40 10.74 31.19 -0.32
N GLN A 41 9.60 30.55 -0.57
CA GLN A 41 8.30 30.92 0.01
C GLN A 41 7.99 30.18 1.32
N ARG A 42 8.87 29.27 1.76
CA ARG A 42 8.63 28.36 2.89
C ARG A 42 8.07 29.05 4.12
N LYS A 43 8.68 30.15 4.56
CA LYS A 43 8.26 30.87 5.77
C LYS A 43 6.84 31.44 5.62
N THR A 44 6.53 31.97 4.44
CA THR A 44 5.20 32.50 4.13
C THR A 44 4.16 31.39 4.10
N LEU A 45 4.46 30.27 3.42
CA LEU A 45 3.57 29.11 3.34
C LEU A 45 3.32 28.49 4.73
N HIS A 46 4.36 28.38 5.55
CA HIS A 46 4.26 27.93 6.94
C HIS A 46 3.35 28.85 7.76
N GLN A 47 3.57 30.17 7.71
CA GLN A 47 2.73 31.13 8.42
C GLN A 47 1.26 31.07 7.98
N ILE A 48 0.98 30.86 6.69
CA ILE A 48 -0.40 30.73 6.21
C ILE A 48 -1.06 29.49 6.80
N LEU A 49 -0.37 28.35 6.84
CA LEU A 49 -0.93 27.15 7.48
C LEU A 49 -1.16 27.39 8.97
N ASP A 50 -0.24 28.06 9.66
CA ASP A 50 -0.36 28.42 11.09
C ASP A 50 -1.56 29.36 11.34
N ASP A 51 -1.70 30.44 10.54
CA ASP A 51 -2.80 31.40 10.60
C ASP A 51 -4.18 30.77 10.31
N ASN A 52 -4.20 29.60 9.64
CA ASN A 52 -5.41 28.81 9.39
C ASN A 52 -5.63 27.69 10.43
N ASP A 53 -4.90 27.72 11.55
CA ASP A 53 -4.93 26.69 12.61
C ASP A 53 -4.66 25.27 12.08
N LEU A 54 -3.80 25.15 11.05
CA LEU A 54 -3.44 23.87 10.44
C LEU A 54 -2.12 23.32 10.92
N ILE A 55 -1.26 24.10 11.59
CA ILE A 55 -0.01 23.57 12.14
C ILE A 55 -0.20 23.21 13.61
N CYS A 56 0.22 21.99 13.97
CA CYS A 56 0.20 21.49 15.33
C CYS A 56 1.57 20.89 15.67
N ARG A 57 1.92 20.83 16.96
CA ARG A 57 3.16 20.20 17.43
C ARG A 57 2.85 18.97 18.24
N VAL A 58 3.62 17.90 18.02
CA VAL A 58 3.44 16.66 18.79
C VAL A 58 3.68 16.87 20.29
N ASP A 59 4.56 17.81 20.64
CA ASP A 59 4.85 18.15 22.04
C ASP A 59 3.68 18.84 22.77
N ASP A 60 2.69 19.34 22.02
CA ASP A 60 1.47 19.94 22.58
C ASP A 60 0.38 18.89 22.85
N LEU A 61 0.57 17.62 22.42
CA LEU A 61 -0.37 16.52 22.65
C LEU A 61 -0.06 15.77 23.95
N GLU A 62 -1.05 15.02 24.45
CA GLU A 62 -0.80 13.96 25.44
C GLU A 62 0.37 13.05 25.06
N ASN A 63 1.14 12.59 26.05
CA ASN A 63 2.31 11.73 25.84
C ASN A 63 2.01 10.28 26.28
N PRO A 64 1.40 9.43 25.41
CA PRO A 64 1.09 8.05 25.73
C PRO A 64 2.35 7.21 25.98
N PRO A 65 2.24 6.02 26.60
CA PRO A 65 3.29 5.00 26.54
C PRO A 65 3.69 4.69 25.08
N ILE A 66 4.91 4.18 24.89
CA ILE A 66 5.36 3.75 23.54
C ILE A 66 4.42 2.65 23.05
N PRO A 67 3.69 2.86 21.93
CA PRO A 67 2.75 1.89 21.40
C PRO A 67 3.47 0.74 20.72
N SER A 68 2.89 -0.45 20.77
CA SER A 68 3.27 -1.56 19.90
C SER A 68 2.84 -1.28 18.47
N VAL A 69 3.75 -1.51 17.51
CA VAL A 69 3.53 -1.21 16.09
C VAL A 69 3.75 -2.45 15.25
N ALA A 70 2.91 -2.66 14.24
CA ALA A 70 3.18 -3.60 13.16
C ALA A 70 2.81 -2.95 11.83
N ALA A 71 3.41 -3.42 10.75
CA ALA A 71 3.03 -3.03 9.40
C ALA A 71 2.66 -4.25 8.55
N VAL A 72 1.76 -4.06 7.59
CA VAL A 72 1.33 -5.10 6.66
C VAL A 72 1.44 -4.59 5.23
N ASP A 73 2.01 -5.43 4.37
CA ASP A 73 2.13 -5.21 2.93
C ASP A 73 1.84 -6.51 2.16
N GLY A 74 1.60 -6.41 0.86
CA GLY A 74 1.28 -7.54 0.01
C GLY A 74 2.13 -7.61 -1.24
N GLY A 75 2.34 -8.83 -1.71
CA GLY A 75 3.14 -9.13 -2.89
C GLY A 75 2.39 -10.06 -3.82
N GLN A 76 2.62 -9.92 -5.11
CA GLN A 76 2.07 -10.83 -6.11
C GLN A 76 3.06 -11.04 -7.26
N ALA A 77 3.01 -12.22 -7.87
CA ALA A 77 3.73 -12.53 -9.09
C ALA A 77 2.91 -13.49 -9.96
N ILE A 78 3.18 -13.46 -11.27
CA ILE A 78 2.55 -14.32 -12.26
C ILE A 78 3.65 -14.89 -13.15
N GLU A 79 3.81 -16.20 -13.16
CA GLU A 79 4.67 -16.89 -14.12
C GLU A 79 3.85 -17.27 -15.33
N LYS A 80 4.32 -16.85 -16.50
CA LYS A 80 3.69 -17.19 -17.78
C LYS A 80 4.39 -18.39 -18.39
N SER A 81 3.81 -19.57 -18.19
CA SER A 81 4.26 -20.81 -18.83
C SER A 81 3.55 -21.04 -20.17
N ILE A 82 4.02 -21.95 -21.02
CA ILE A 82 3.44 -22.19 -22.34
C ILE A 82 1.95 -22.59 -22.25
N GLY A 83 1.57 -23.47 -21.32
CA GLY A 83 0.21 -24.03 -21.24
C GLY A 83 -0.77 -23.24 -20.37
N ALA A 84 -0.29 -22.57 -19.32
CA ALA A 84 -1.11 -21.85 -18.35
C ALA A 84 -0.26 -20.83 -17.59
N ASP A 85 -0.91 -19.92 -16.87
CA ASP A 85 -0.26 -18.99 -15.95
C ASP A 85 -0.29 -19.55 -14.53
N THR A 86 0.83 -19.47 -13.81
CA THR A 86 0.90 -19.73 -12.37
C THR A 86 0.84 -18.41 -11.62
N LEU A 87 -0.15 -18.26 -10.75
CA LEU A 87 -0.42 -17.05 -9.99
C LEU A 87 -0.01 -17.28 -8.54
N ILE A 88 0.65 -16.30 -7.93
CA ILE A 88 0.97 -16.33 -6.49
C ILE A 88 0.74 -14.96 -5.87
N ALA A 89 0.18 -14.95 -4.66
CA ALA A 89 -0.01 -13.76 -3.85
C ALA A 89 0.31 -14.04 -2.37
N VAL A 90 0.81 -13.03 -1.66
CA VAL A 90 1.08 -13.05 -0.23
C VAL A 90 0.60 -11.78 0.44
N GLY A 91 0.19 -11.89 1.70
CA GLY A 91 0.11 -10.77 2.65
C GLY A 91 1.07 -11.04 3.79
N VAL A 92 1.91 -10.06 4.14
CA VAL A 92 3.00 -10.17 5.11
C VAL A 92 2.87 -9.10 6.17
N GLY A 93 2.88 -9.51 7.43
CA GLY A 93 2.88 -8.65 8.60
C GLY A 93 4.21 -8.72 9.34
N VAL A 94 4.82 -7.55 9.59
CA VAL A 94 6.07 -7.41 10.33
C VAL A 94 5.85 -6.54 11.56
N GLU A 95 6.29 -7.04 12.72
CA GLU A 95 6.30 -6.26 13.95
C GLU A 95 7.42 -5.22 13.93
N GLY A 96 7.13 -4.03 14.43
CA GLY A 96 8.09 -2.93 14.52
C GLY A 96 9.17 -3.16 15.58
N LEU A 97 10.06 -2.19 15.68
CA LEU A 97 11.04 -2.13 16.76
C LEU A 97 10.31 -1.91 18.07
N VAL A 98 10.26 -2.94 18.91
CA VAL A 98 9.62 -2.95 20.22
C VAL A 98 10.55 -3.58 21.25
N ARG A 99 10.37 -3.22 22.51
CA ARG A 99 11.04 -3.90 23.63
C ARG A 99 10.52 -5.35 23.72
N GLU A 100 11.36 -6.28 24.18
CA GLU A 100 11.00 -7.71 24.23
C GLU A 100 9.75 -8.00 25.07
N ASP A 101 9.54 -7.26 26.15
CA ASP A 101 8.37 -7.38 27.03
C ASP A 101 7.06 -6.86 26.40
N GLN A 102 7.15 -6.13 25.29
CA GLN A 102 6.01 -5.60 24.54
C GLN A 102 5.78 -6.33 23.21
N ARG A 103 6.60 -7.35 22.91
CA ARG A 103 6.52 -8.14 21.68
C ARG A 103 5.21 -8.94 21.66
N LYS A 104 4.43 -8.75 20.60
CA LYS A 104 3.15 -9.46 20.38
C LYS A 104 3.29 -10.61 19.40
N TRP A 105 4.28 -10.59 18.49
CA TRP A 105 4.52 -11.68 17.55
C TRP A 105 5.86 -12.38 17.79
N GLY A 106 5.84 -13.71 17.76
CA GLY A 106 7.07 -14.52 17.84
C GLY A 106 7.87 -14.56 16.54
N SER A 107 7.22 -14.26 15.40
CA SER A 107 7.81 -14.27 14.06
C SER A 107 7.01 -13.37 13.11
N VAL A 108 7.53 -13.17 11.90
CA VAL A 108 6.77 -12.61 10.77
C VAL A 108 5.46 -13.38 10.59
N GLN A 109 4.36 -12.65 10.39
CA GLN A 109 3.06 -13.22 10.08
C GLN A 109 2.85 -13.19 8.57
N TYR A 110 2.27 -14.24 8.00
CA TYR A 110 1.98 -14.24 6.58
C TYR A 110 0.79 -15.14 6.23
N LYS A 111 0.18 -14.84 5.09
CA LYS A 111 -0.79 -15.69 4.40
C LYS A 111 -0.41 -15.72 2.92
N ASN A 112 -0.67 -16.85 2.26
CA ASN A 112 -0.41 -16.99 0.84
C ASN A 112 -1.63 -17.57 0.12
N TRP A 113 -1.62 -17.36 -1.19
CA TRP A 113 -2.54 -17.95 -2.14
C TRP A 113 -1.77 -18.24 -3.43
N GLN A 114 -2.07 -19.36 -4.06
CA GLN A 114 -1.49 -19.77 -5.32
C GLN A 114 -2.55 -20.51 -6.14
N ASP A 115 -2.50 -20.35 -7.46
CA ASP A 115 -3.40 -21.03 -8.38
C ASP A 115 -2.77 -21.14 -9.78
N VAL A 116 -3.33 -21.98 -10.64
CA VAL A 116 -2.94 -22.13 -12.04
C VAL A 116 -4.16 -21.91 -12.91
N LEU A 117 -4.14 -20.86 -13.73
CA LEU A 117 -5.28 -20.44 -14.55
C LEU A 117 -4.89 -20.40 -16.04
N PRO A 118 -5.85 -20.57 -16.96
CA PRO A 118 -5.63 -20.31 -18.38
C PRO A 118 -5.08 -18.90 -18.64
N HIS A 119 -4.41 -18.75 -19.78
CA HIS A 119 -3.82 -17.48 -20.21
C HIS A 119 -4.83 -16.35 -20.27
N SER A 120 -4.62 -15.32 -19.47
CA SER A 120 -5.41 -14.09 -19.54
C SER A 120 -4.58 -12.88 -19.12
N SER A 121 -4.18 -12.07 -20.11
CA SER A 121 -3.45 -10.82 -19.85
C SER A 121 -4.28 -9.79 -19.09
N GLU A 122 -5.61 -9.92 -19.12
CA GLU A 122 -6.53 -9.02 -18.42
C GLU A 122 -6.96 -9.57 -17.05
N SER A 123 -7.34 -10.84 -16.97
CA SER A 123 -7.98 -11.40 -15.77
C SER A 123 -6.99 -11.89 -14.73
N ASN A 124 -5.87 -12.51 -15.13
CA ASN A 124 -4.91 -13.07 -14.18
C ASN A 124 -4.29 -11.99 -13.27
N PRO A 125 -3.88 -10.80 -13.78
CA PRO A 125 -3.45 -9.70 -12.91
C PRO A 125 -4.54 -9.20 -11.94
N LYS A 126 -5.81 -9.23 -12.37
CA LYS A 126 -6.95 -8.80 -11.56
C LYS A 126 -7.26 -9.77 -10.42
N VAL A 127 -7.29 -11.07 -10.71
CA VAL A 127 -7.45 -12.13 -9.69
C VAL A 127 -6.32 -12.08 -8.69
N THR A 128 -5.08 -12.04 -9.16
CA THR A 128 -3.90 -12.05 -8.30
C THR A 128 -3.87 -10.82 -7.39
N ARG A 129 -4.24 -9.64 -7.92
CA ARG A 129 -4.35 -8.40 -7.12
C ARG A 129 -5.45 -8.53 -6.07
N GLY A 130 -6.59 -9.12 -6.44
CA GLY A 130 -7.68 -9.43 -5.52
C GLY A 130 -7.27 -10.34 -4.38
N ALA A 131 -6.54 -11.41 -4.70
CA ALA A 131 -6.00 -12.35 -3.71
C ALA A 131 -5.02 -11.64 -2.77
N MET A 132 -4.07 -10.87 -3.30
CA MET A 132 -3.11 -10.08 -2.51
C MET A 132 -3.83 -9.15 -1.53
N THR A 133 -4.80 -8.36 -2.00
CA THR A 133 -5.60 -7.48 -1.15
C THR A 133 -6.38 -8.26 -0.08
N ALA A 134 -6.95 -9.41 -0.42
CA ALA A 134 -7.65 -10.24 0.58
C ALA A 134 -6.71 -10.77 1.68
N LEU A 135 -5.49 -11.15 1.31
CA LEU A 135 -4.47 -11.63 2.25
C LEU A 135 -3.95 -10.50 3.14
N GLU A 136 -3.66 -9.31 2.58
CA GLU A 136 -3.30 -8.10 3.34
C GLU A 136 -4.37 -7.80 4.39
N LEU A 137 -5.64 -7.70 3.97
CA LEU A 137 -6.77 -7.43 4.87
C LEU A 137 -6.90 -8.49 5.96
N LEU A 138 -6.70 -9.77 5.62
CA LEU A 138 -6.76 -10.85 6.59
C LEU A 138 -5.67 -10.69 7.66
N VAL A 139 -4.42 -10.44 7.27
CA VAL A 139 -3.30 -10.22 8.19
C VAL A 139 -3.54 -8.98 9.05
N ILE A 140 -3.94 -7.87 8.44
CA ILE A 140 -4.33 -6.63 9.14
C ILE A 140 -5.38 -6.92 10.20
N SER A 141 -6.44 -7.66 9.85
CA SER A 141 -7.59 -7.93 10.72
C SER A 141 -7.27 -8.82 11.94
N GLN A 142 -6.14 -9.54 11.89
CA GLN A 142 -5.65 -10.44 12.93
C GLN A 142 -4.51 -9.81 13.74
N THR A 143 -4.05 -8.62 13.37
CA THR A 143 -2.91 -7.95 14.00
C THR A 143 -3.30 -7.36 15.37
N PRO A 144 -2.66 -7.77 16.47
CA PRO A 144 -3.05 -7.36 17.83
C PRO A 144 -2.35 -6.09 18.34
N HIS A 145 -1.80 -5.24 17.45
CA HIS A 145 -0.97 -4.08 17.79
C HIS A 145 -1.78 -2.81 18.08
N ASP A 146 -1.16 -1.87 18.79
CA ASP A 146 -1.81 -0.60 19.15
C ASP A 146 -1.90 0.33 17.94
N VAL A 147 -0.90 0.25 17.05
CA VAL A 147 -0.90 0.91 15.74
C VAL A 147 -0.52 -0.12 14.66
N ILE A 148 -1.37 -0.22 13.65
CA ILE A 148 -1.21 -1.13 12.51
C ILE A 148 -1.08 -0.26 11.26
N ILE A 149 0.09 -0.29 10.64
CA ILE A 149 0.39 0.47 9.43
C ILE A 149 0.07 -0.40 8.23
N ALA A 150 -0.89 0.01 7.41
CA ALA A 150 -1.17 -0.60 6.12
C ALA A 150 -0.60 0.27 4.99
N ASP A 151 -0.06 -0.36 3.95
CA ASP A 151 0.45 0.38 2.79
C ASP A 151 -0.68 0.96 1.93
N GLY A 152 -0.49 2.18 1.42
CA GLY A 152 -1.45 2.86 0.55
C GLY A 152 -2.48 3.72 1.30
N SER A 153 -3.73 3.74 0.82
CA SER A 153 -4.83 4.58 1.34
C SER A 153 -6.08 3.74 1.67
N HIS A 154 -7.07 4.34 2.33
CA HIS A 154 -8.37 3.66 2.56
C HIS A 154 -9.12 3.34 1.25
N GLN A 155 -8.67 3.84 0.10
CA GLN A 155 -9.21 3.48 -1.22
C GLN A 155 -8.54 2.21 -1.79
N THR A 156 -7.31 1.90 -1.40
CA THR A 156 -6.53 0.78 -1.95
C THR A 156 -7.27 -0.55 -1.85
N PRO A 157 -7.86 -0.94 -0.70
CA PRO A 157 -8.61 -2.18 -0.62
C PRO A 157 -9.84 -2.21 -1.55
N VAL A 158 -10.50 -1.07 -1.73
CA VAL A 158 -11.67 -0.94 -2.63
C VAL A 158 -11.26 -1.21 -4.08
N ILE A 159 -10.11 -0.68 -4.50
CA ILE A 159 -9.54 -0.89 -5.84
C ILE A 159 -9.16 -2.35 -6.06
N GLY A 160 -8.49 -2.96 -5.08
CA GLY A 160 -8.09 -4.37 -5.13
C GLY A 160 -9.28 -5.32 -5.23
N ILE A 161 -10.30 -5.11 -4.40
CA ILE A 161 -11.53 -5.92 -4.42
C ILE A 161 -12.31 -5.72 -5.72
N ASN A 162 -12.46 -4.47 -6.19
CA ASN A 162 -13.10 -4.22 -7.49
C ASN A 162 -12.38 -4.94 -8.63
N SER A 163 -11.05 -4.97 -8.62
CA SER A 163 -10.27 -5.69 -9.63
C SER A 163 -10.72 -7.16 -9.72
N LEU A 164 -10.98 -7.80 -8.57
CA LEU A 164 -11.47 -9.17 -8.48
C LEU A 164 -12.95 -9.34 -8.85
N THR A 165 -13.83 -8.53 -8.25
CA THR A 165 -15.28 -8.78 -8.29
C THR A 165 -15.98 -8.19 -9.51
N SER A 166 -15.32 -7.31 -10.27
CA SER A 166 -15.90 -6.65 -11.43
C SER A 166 -15.36 -7.16 -12.78
N MET A 167 -14.66 -8.30 -12.81
CA MET A 167 -14.12 -8.82 -14.07
C MET A 167 -15.22 -9.23 -15.05
N SER A 168 -14.97 -8.99 -16.33
CA SER A 168 -15.86 -9.36 -17.44
C SER A 168 -15.88 -10.87 -17.72
N THR A 169 -14.89 -11.61 -17.23
CA THR A 169 -14.65 -13.05 -17.42
C THR A 169 -15.16 -13.91 -16.26
N LEU A 170 -15.95 -13.35 -15.34
CA LEU A 170 -16.53 -14.10 -14.20
C LEU A 170 -17.61 -15.12 -14.60
N ASP A 171 -17.97 -15.18 -15.88
CA ASP A 171 -18.75 -16.25 -16.51
C ASP A 171 -17.91 -17.51 -16.78
N GLU A 172 -16.58 -17.43 -16.76
CA GLU A 172 -15.69 -18.58 -16.90
C GLU A 172 -15.54 -19.33 -15.56
N PRO A 173 -15.74 -20.66 -15.51
CA PRO A 173 -15.80 -21.41 -14.25
C PRO A 173 -14.57 -21.26 -13.34
N HIS A 174 -13.37 -21.19 -13.92
CA HIS A 174 -12.13 -21.10 -13.15
C HIS A 174 -11.95 -19.72 -12.49
N PHE A 175 -12.30 -18.61 -13.16
CA PHE A 175 -12.28 -17.28 -12.56
C PHE A 175 -13.37 -17.10 -11.50
N GLN A 176 -14.54 -17.69 -11.72
CA GLN A 176 -15.62 -17.70 -10.75
C GLN A 176 -15.23 -18.46 -9.48
N GLN A 177 -14.67 -19.67 -9.63
CA GLN A 177 -14.19 -20.49 -8.52
C GLN A 177 -13.07 -19.79 -7.74
N ALA A 178 -12.05 -19.28 -8.42
CA ALA A 178 -10.95 -18.56 -7.77
C ALA A 178 -11.45 -17.33 -6.99
N THR A 179 -12.37 -16.56 -7.57
CA THR A 179 -12.98 -15.40 -6.92
C THR A 179 -13.78 -15.79 -5.68
N TRP A 180 -14.61 -16.83 -5.80
CA TRP A 180 -15.37 -17.36 -4.68
C TRP A 180 -14.47 -17.88 -3.55
N ASP A 181 -13.41 -18.59 -3.89
CA ASP A 181 -12.46 -19.11 -2.91
C ASP A 181 -11.73 -17.99 -2.18
N ILE A 182 -11.27 -16.95 -2.88
CA ILE A 182 -10.63 -15.79 -2.28
C ILE A 182 -11.58 -15.09 -1.29
N ILE A 183 -12.84 -14.88 -1.68
CA ILE A 183 -13.85 -14.21 -0.82
C ILE A 183 -14.07 -15.00 0.47
N ASN A 184 -14.26 -16.32 0.39
CA ASN A 184 -14.65 -17.13 1.54
C ASN A 184 -13.46 -17.57 2.39
N ARG A 185 -12.41 -18.10 1.76
CA ARG A 185 -11.25 -18.67 2.46
C ARG A 185 -10.53 -17.63 3.31
N PHE A 186 -10.53 -16.38 2.86
CA PHE A 186 -9.85 -15.27 3.55
C PHE A 186 -10.81 -14.31 4.27
N SER A 187 -12.08 -14.71 4.41
CA SER A 187 -13.13 -13.94 5.10
C SER A 187 -13.13 -12.47 4.66
N LEU A 188 -13.06 -12.24 3.34
CA LEU A 188 -12.74 -10.93 2.75
C LEU A 188 -13.63 -9.80 3.30
N ILE A 189 -14.93 -10.07 3.43
CA ILE A 189 -15.93 -9.10 3.90
C ILE A 189 -15.64 -8.68 5.35
N ASP A 190 -15.41 -9.63 6.24
CA ASP A 190 -15.13 -9.35 7.66
C ASP A 190 -13.78 -8.67 7.84
N SER A 191 -12.77 -9.13 7.10
CA SER A 191 -11.43 -8.54 7.07
C SER A 191 -11.47 -7.08 6.59
N LEU A 192 -12.21 -6.81 5.51
CA LEU A 192 -12.46 -5.46 5.00
C LEU A 192 -13.16 -4.59 6.05
N LYS A 193 -14.26 -5.09 6.64
CA LYS A 193 -15.02 -4.35 7.65
C LYS A 193 -14.14 -3.96 8.84
N LYS A 194 -13.31 -4.88 9.34
CA LYS A 194 -12.34 -4.59 10.41
C LYS A 194 -11.31 -3.55 9.97
N ALA A 195 -10.75 -3.69 8.76
CA ALA A 195 -9.78 -2.74 8.21
C ALA A 195 -10.34 -1.30 8.11
N MET A 196 -11.62 -1.18 7.77
CA MET A 196 -12.29 0.11 7.60
C MET A 196 -12.77 0.75 8.91
N THR A 197 -12.94 -0.03 9.98
CA THR A 197 -13.59 0.44 11.23
C THR A 197 -12.68 0.46 12.44
N ASN A 198 -11.63 -0.37 12.50
CA ASN A 198 -10.72 -0.41 13.64
C ASN A 198 -9.84 0.87 13.66
N PRO A 199 -9.89 1.69 14.73
CA PRO A 199 -9.14 2.94 14.82
C PRO A 199 -7.62 2.75 14.86
N ASN A 200 -7.14 1.57 15.29
CA ASN A 200 -5.71 1.27 15.37
C ASN A 200 -5.06 1.12 13.99
N ILE A 201 -5.86 0.94 12.94
CA ILE A 201 -5.38 0.75 11.58
C ILE A 201 -5.25 2.10 10.89
N VAL A 202 -4.03 2.45 10.52
CA VAL A 202 -3.70 3.65 9.74
C VAL A 202 -3.15 3.24 8.40
N TYR A 203 -3.41 4.05 7.38
CA TYR A 203 -2.88 3.85 6.04
C TYR A 203 -1.82 4.92 5.77
N MET A 204 -0.65 4.48 5.29
CA MET A 204 0.46 5.37 4.98
C MET A 204 0.85 5.22 3.52
N VAL A 205 0.70 6.31 2.76
CA VAL A 205 0.98 6.28 1.32
C VAL A 205 2.47 6.53 1.08
N LYS A 206 3.17 5.55 0.47
CA LYS A 206 4.58 5.70 0.05
C LYS A 206 4.75 6.76 -1.04
N TYR A 207 3.87 6.76 -2.03
CA TYR A 207 3.87 7.71 -3.13
C TYR A 207 2.45 8.22 -3.40
N ASP A 208 2.22 9.52 -3.24
CA ASP A 208 0.96 10.15 -3.58
C ASP A 208 1.19 11.41 -4.41
N SER A 209 0.24 11.70 -5.30
CA SER A 209 0.20 12.94 -6.08
C SER A 209 -0.94 13.83 -5.60
N SER A 210 -1.29 13.73 -4.32
CA SER A 210 -2.43 14.44 -3.77
C SER A 210 -2.11 15.92 -3.64
N GLN A 211 -3.12 16.77 -3.86
CA GLN A 211 -3.00 18.22 -3.75
C GLN A 211 -4.24 18.76 -3.02
N GLU A 212 -4.58 18.12 -1.90
CA GLU A 212 -5.75 18.48 -1.10
C GLU A 212 -5.52 19.80 -0.35
N ILE A 213 -4.43 19.94 0.40
CA ILE A 213 -4.08 21.18 1.10
C ILE A 213 -3.65 22.25 0.09
N GLY A 214 -2.82 21.87 -0.89
CA GLY A 214 -2.33 22.75 -1.94
C GLY A 214 -3.45 23.49 -2.68
N LEU A 215 -4.50 22.76 -3.11
CA LEU A 215 -5.60 23.35 -3.89
C LEU A 215 -6.76 23.90 -3.04
N SER A 216 -6.84 23.57 -1.75
CA SER A 216 -7.91 24.08 -0.87
C SER A 216 -7.47 25.29 -0.05
N VAL A 217 -6.31 25.21 0.60
CA VAL A 217 -5.78 26.21 1.52
C VAL A 217 -4.76 27.11 0.82
N LEU A 218 -3.79 26.51 0.12
CA LEU A 218 -2.67 27.23 -0.49
C LEU A 218 -2.92 27.61 -1.96
N LYS A 219 -4.19 27.63 -2.39
CA LYS A 219 -4.62 27.82 -3.81
C LYS A 219 -4.12 29.11 -4.49
N ASN A 220 -3.71 30.10 -3.69
CA ASN A 220 -3.18 31.37 -4.20
C ASN A 220 -1.69 31.28 -4.56
N PHE A 221 -1.06 30.13 -4.30
CA PHE A 221 0.31 29.81 -4.66
C PHE A 221 0.31 28.76 -5.76
N ASP A 222 1.14 28.96 -6.78
CA ASP A 222 1.32 28.00 -7.87
C ASP A 222 2.20 26.83 -7.43
N LEU A 223 1.67 26.00 -6.51
CA LEU A 223 2.37 24.82 -6.03
C LEU A 223 2.34 23.73 -7.11
N LYS A 224 3.47 23.55 -7.78
CA LYS A 224 3.65 22.51 -8.81
C LYS A 224 3.88 21.11 -8.23
N LEU A 225 4.06 21.01 -6.92
CA LEU A 225 4.38 19.78 -6.21
C LEU A 225 3.12 19.19 -5.57
N ASP A 226 3.17 17.91 -5.24
CA ASP A 226 2.16 17.27 -4.39
C ASP A 226 2.25 17.78 -2.94
N ASP A 227 1.20 17.54 -2.16
CA ASP A 227 1.12 17.94 -0.76
C ASP A 227 2.20 17.27 0.09
N LYS A 228 2.52 15.98 -0.13
CA LYS A 228 3.52 15.26 0.68
C LYS A 228 4.90 15.91 0.54
N THR A 229 5.29 16.22 -0.70
CA THR A 229 6.52 16.94 -1.02
C THR A 229 6.48 18.36 -0.46
N SER A 230 5.35 19.06 -0.62
CA SER A 230 5.17 20.42 -0.11
C SER A 230 5.30 20.47 1.42
N MET A 231 4.61 19.58 2.13
CA MET A 231 4.64 19.50 3.59
C MET A 231 6.01 19.04 4.11
N THR A 232 6.74 18.21 3.35
CA THR A 232 8.12 17.85 3.67
C THR A 232 9.02 19.10 3.76
N LEU A 233 8.81 20.08 2.88
CA LEU A 233 9.58 21.32 2.86
C LEU A 233 9.04 22.36 3.85
N ILE A 234 7.72 22.46 4.02
CA ILE A 234 7.07 23.47 4.85
C ILE A 234 7.21 23.14 6.34
N LEU A 235 6.85 21.94 6.78
CA LEU A 235 6.82 21.57 8.20
C LEU A 235 8.22 21.56 8.84
N ASN A 236 8.29 21.94 10.11
CA ASN A 236 9.43 21.70 10.98
C ASN A 236 9.39 20.28 11.55
N ALA A 237 10.52 19.82 12.10
CA ALA A 237 10.55 18.57 12.85
C ALA A 237 9.59 18.63 14.05
N GLY A 238 8.81 17.56 14.26
CA GLY A 238 7.81 17.48 15.33
C GLY A 238 6.47 18.16 14.99
N GLU A 239 6.34 18.82 13.83
CA GLU A 239 5.08 19.40 13.39
C GLU A 239 4.25 18.41 12.57
N PHE A 240 2.94 18.51 12.71
CA PHE A 240 1.97 17.84 11.86
C PHE A 240 0.87 18.81 11.44
N THR A 241 0.20 18.51 10.32
CA THR A 241 -0.99 19.27 9.94
C THR A 241 -2.18 18.81 10.77
N LYS A 242 -3.03 19.72 11.25
CA LYS A 242 -4.31 19.35 11.89
C LYS A 242 -5.05 18.31 11.05
N PRO A 243 -5.56 17.21 11.63
CA PRO A 243 -6.28 16.21 10.85
C PRO A 243 -7.49 16.81 10.13
N LEU A 244 -7.56 16.60 8.82
CA LEU A 244 -8.67 17.04 7.98
C LEU A 244 -9.41 15.83 7.41
N PRO A 245 -10.73 15.88 7.25
CA PRO A 245 -11.45 14.80 6.56
C PRO A 245 -10.96 14.72 5.11
N VAL A 246 -10.93 13.54 4.52
CA VAL A 246 -10.58 13.38 3.11
C VAL A 246 -11.57 14.11 2.18
N GLY A 247 -11.16 14.47 0.98
CA GLY A 247 -12.01 15.13 -0.01
C GLY A 247 -12.08 16.66 0.15
N GLN A 248 -10.94 17.30 0.38
CA GLN A 248 -10.84 18.76 0.60
C GLN A 248 -11.08 19.59 -0.68
N THR A 249 -11.06 18.97 -1.86
CA THR A 249 -11.34 19.62 -3.14
C THR A 249 -12.61 19.04 -3.76
N THR A 250 -13.26 19.76 -4.69
CA THR A 250 -14.45 19.25 -5.39
C THR A 250 -14.17 17.90 -6.07
N LYS A 251 -13.01 17.76 -6.73
CA LYS A 251 -12.58 16.52 -7.40
C LYS A 251 -12.40 15.38 -6.39
N THR A 252 -11.63 15.60 -5.33
CA THR A 252 -11.36 14.55 -4.33
C THR A 252 -12.62 14.18 -3.56
N LYS A 253 -13.47 15.14 -3.20
CA LYS A 253 -14.78 14.91 -2.59
C LYS A 253 -15.64 13.97 -3.43
N GLN A 254 -15.69 14.17 -4.75
CA GLN A 254 -16.41 13.29 -5.64
C GLN A 254 -15.83 11.87 -5.63
N VAL A 255 -14.51 11.72 -5.73
CA VAL A 255 -13.85 10.39 -5.67
C VAL A 255 -14.23 9.61 -4.41
N TRP A 256 -14.25 10.28 -3.24
CA TRP A 256 -14.64 9.62 -1.99
C TRP A 256 -16.14 9.29 -1.92
N ASN A 257 -17.01 10.18 -2.40
CA ASN A 257 -18.46 9.94 -2.43
C ASN A 257 -18.84 8.80 -3.40
N ASP A 258 -18.10 8.66 -4.50
CA ASP A 258 -18.34 7.67 -5.54
C ASP A 258 -17.69 6.31 -5.22
N LEU A 259 -17.05 6.16 -4.05
CA LEU A 259 -16.52 4.87 -3.61
C LEU A 259 -17.63 3.81 -3.59
N TYR A 260 -17.34 2.71 -4.26
CA TYR A 260 -18.28 1.63 -4.48
C TYR A 260 -17.55 0.35 -4.88
N ILE A 261 -18.02 -0.80 -4.37
CA ILE A 261 -17.54 -2.11 -4.78
C ILE A 261 -18.58 -2.74 -5.72
N SER A 262 -18.19 -2.91 -6.98
CA SER A 262 -18.97 -3.55 -8.02
C SER A 262 -18.78 -5.06 -7.98
N VAL A 263 -19.89 -5.80 -7.98
CA VAL A 263 -19.90 -7.25 -8.17
C VAL A 263 -20.59 -7.53 -9.50
N SER A 264 -19.88 -8.17 -10.43
CA SER A 264 -20.38 -8.46 -11.79
C SER A 264 -21.68 -9.27 -11.75
N ASP A 265 -22.61 -9.01 -12.67
CA ASP A 265 -23.81 -9.84 -12.84
C ASP A 265 -23.47 -11.26 -13.32
N LYS A 266 -22.27 -11.44 -13.90
CA LYS A 266 -21.74 -12.74 -14.32
C LYS A 266 -21.23 -13.61 -13.16
N PHE A 267 -21.13 -13.06 -11.95
CA PHE A 267 -20.71 -13.82 -10.77
C PHE A 267 -21.87 -14.69 -10.27
N ASP A 268 -21.94 -15.92 -10.79
CA ASP A 268 -23.03 -16.87 -10.54
C ASP A 268 -22.80 -17.67 -9.25
N VAL A 269 -23.14 -17.06 -8.11
CA VAL A 269 -23.22 -17.76 -6.82
C VAL A 269 -24.67 -17.73 -6.34
N PRO A 270 -25.40 -18.86 -6.40
CA PRO A 270 -26.85 -18.90 -6.19
C PRO A 270 -27.29 -18.18 -4.91
N GLY A 271 -28.04 -17.09 -5.07
CA GLY A 271 -28.64 -16.30 -3.99
C GLY A 271 -27.66 -15.54 -3.09
N LYS A 272 -26.35 -15.53 -3.40
CA LYS A 272 -25.33 -14.88 -2.55
C LYS A 272 -24.75 -13.60 -3.13
N ARG A 273 -24.78 -13.43 -4.45
CA ARG A 273 -24.17 -12.27 -5.14
C ARG A 273 -24.62 -10.93 -4.55
N ASP A 274 -25.93 -10.71 -4.47
CA ASP A 274 -26.46 -9.41 -4.02
C ASP A 274 -26.13 -9.14 -2.55
N LYS A 275 -26.13 -10.19 -1.72
CA LYS A 275 -25.68 -10.11 -0.33
C LYS A 275 -24.20 -9.76 -0.22
N ILE A 276 -23.32 -10.39 -1.00
CA ILE A 276 -21.88 -10.07 -1.03
C ILE A 276 -21.67 -8.62 -1.42
N LYS A 277 -22.38 -8.17 -2.46
CA LYS A 277 -22.32 -6.79 -2.94
C LYS A 277 -22.79 -5.80 -1.86
N GLU A 278 -23.89 -6.10 -1.19
CA GLU A 278 -24.40 -5.31 -0.07
C GLU A 278 -23.38 -5.25 1.08
N ASP A 279 -22.91 -6.40 1.56
CA ASP A 279 -22.00 -6.51 2.69
C ASP A 279 -20.65 -5.80 2.41
N LEU A 280 -20.10 -5.93 1.20
CA LEU A 280 -18.88 -5.21 0.78
C LEU A 280 -19.09 -3.69 0.77
N ASN A 281 -20.24 -3.21 0.26
CA ASN A 281 -20.52 -1.78 0.23
C ASN A 281 -20.85 -1.21 1.62
N GLN A 282 -21.46 -2.00 2.50
CA GLN A 282 -21.65 -1.63 3.91
C GLN A 282 -20.31 -1.54 4.64
N ALA A 283 -19.35 -2.41 4.35
CA ALA A 283 -18.02 -2.37 4.96
C ALA A 283 -17.24 -1.07 4.66
N ILE A 284 -17.52 -0.40 3.53
CA ILE A 284 -16.84 0.84 3.11
C ILE A 284 -17.67 2.11 3.38
N ILE A 285 -18.73 2.03 4.17
CA ILE A 285 -19.60 3.18 4.44
C ILE A 285 -18.86 4.35 5.11
N LEU A 286 -17.90 4.05 5.98
CA LEU A 286 -17.10 5.05 6.70
C LEU A 286 -16.24 5.88 5.75
N PRO A 287 -15.35 5.29 4.92
CA PRO A 287 -14.59 6.06 3.92
C PRO A 287 -15.50 6.76 2.90
N LYS A 288 -16.58 6.11 2.44
CA LYS A 288 -17.54 6.72 1.51
C LYS A 288 -18.22 7.97 2.10
N SER A 289 -18.49 7.95 3.40
CA SER A 289 -19.07 9.09 4.13
C SER A 289 -18.03 10.15 4.54
N ARG A 290 -16.80 10.07 4.01
CA ARG A 290 -15.69 10.98 4.30
C ARG A 290 -15.35 11.09 5.79
N LYS A 291 -15.54 9.98 6.53
CA LYS A 291 -15.13 9.83 7.93
C LYS A 291 -13.71 9.25 8.10
N VAL A 292 -12.94 9.27 7.00
CA VAL A 292 -11.49 9.09 7.02
C VAL A 292 -10.86 10.47 7.02
N TYR A 293 -9.83 10.62 7.83
CA TYR A 293 -9.07 11.86 8.00
C TYR A 293 -7.63 11.62 7.57
N PHE A 294 -6.95 12.68 7.16
CA PHE A 294 -5.52 12.65 6.89
C PHE A 294 -4.78 13.75 7.63
N THR A 295 -3.52 13.49 7.93
CA THR A 295 -2.54 14.47 8.43
C THR A 295 -1.20 14.24 7.73
N TYR A 296 -0.42 15.30 7.56
CA TYR A 296 0.99 15.21 7.21
C TYR A 296 1.82 15.40 8.48
N TYR A 297 2.65 14.43 8.83
CA TYR A 297 3.51 14.51 10.01
C TYR A 297 4.98 14.44 9.62
N LYS A 298 5.79 15.38 10.12
CA LYS A 298 7.24 15.38 9.93
C LYS A 298 7.96 15.07 11.26
N PRO A 299 8.37 13.82 11.53
CA PRO A 299 8.94 13.45 12.82
C PRO A 299 10.32 14.06 13.07
N TYR A 300 11.17 14.13 12.04
CA TYR A 300 12.54 14.63 12.14
C TYR A 300 12.86 15.64 11.04
N GLN A 301 13.93 16.42 11.25
CA GLN A 301 14.38 17.40 10.26
C GLN A 301 14.84 16.73 8.96
N TRP A 302 15.41 15.52 9.06
CA TRP A 302 15.98 14.75 7.97
C TRP A 302 14.98 13.77 7.31
N SER A 303 13.80 13.57 7.91
CA SER A 303 12.76 12.70 7.38
C SER A 303 11.82 13.46 6.45
N PRO A 304 11.17 12.79 5.48
CA PRO A 304 10.04 13.38 4.79
C PRO A 304 8.87 13.62 5.76
N ALA A 305 7.86 14.36 5.28
CA ALA A 305 6.54 14.32 5.88
C ALA A 305 5.77 13.07 5.42
N TYR A 306 5.04 12.46 6.34
CA TYR A 306 4.25 11.26 6.11
C TYR A 306 2.77 11.63 6.02
N ARG A 307 2.12 11.29 4.90
CA ARG A 307 0.67 11.32 4.79
C ARG A 307 0.10 10.10 5.51
N ILE A 308 -0.63 10.36 6.60
CA ILE A 308 -1.22 9.32 7.44
C ILE A 308 -2.73 9.46 7.34
N GLU A 309 -3.39 8.44 6.81
CA GLU A 309 -4.85 8.34 6.82
C GLU A 309 -5.31 7.50 8.01
N MET A 310 -6.33 7.99 8.70
CA MET A 310 -6.87 7.37 9.92
C MET A 310 -8.39 7.58 10.02
N LYS A 311 -9.03 6.86 10.93
CA LYS A 311 -10.46 6.99 11.15
C LYS A 311 -10.75 8.28 11.93
N GLU A 312 -11.94 8.84 11.75
CA GLU A 312 -12.44 10.01 12.51
C GLU A 312 -12.24 9.87 14.03
N SER A 313 -12.49 8.68 14.58
CA SER A 313 -12.31 8.39 16.01
C SER A 313 -10.85 8.48 16.48
N CYS A 314 -9.89 8.18 15.61
CA CYS A 314 -8.47 8.35 15.90
C CYS A 314 -8.04 9.81 15.72
N ALA A 315 -8.48 10.45 14.65
CA ALA A 315 -8.09 11.83 14.31
C ALA A 315 -8.59 12.87 15.33
N ASN A 316 -9.80 12.67 15.86
CA ASN A 316 -10.45 13.62 16.77
C ASN A 316 -10.23 13.29 18.26
N THR A 317 -9.44 12.27 18.57
CA THR A 317 -9.12 11.88 19.95
C THR A 317 -7.63 12.12 20.21
N GLU A 318 -7.32 13.10 21.05
CA GLU A 318 -5.94 13.58 21.26
C GLU A 318 -4.97 12.44 21.61
N ILE A 319 -5.34 11.58 22.57
CA ILE A 319 -4.51 10.45 22.99
C ILE A 319 -4.32 9.40 21.88
N GLU A 320 -5.30 9.17 21.01
CA GLU A 320 -5.19 8.20 19.91
C GLU A 320 -4.33 8.77 18.77
N LEU A 321 -4.51 10.05 18.43
CA LEU A 321 -3.64 10.74 17.48
C LEU A 321 -2.19 10.75 17.97
N ALA A 322 -1.97 11.09 19.25
CA ALA A 322 -0.64 11.09 19.86
C ALA A 322 0.01 9.70 19.80
N LYS A 323 -0.75 8.62 20.04
CA LYS A 323 -0.26 7.24 19.90
C LYS A 323 0.22 6.98 18.48
N VAL A 324 -0.56 7.34 17.45
CA VAL A 324 -0.18 7.14 16.04
C VAL A 324 1.08 7.92 15.68
N LEU A 325 1.15 9.21 16.03
CA LEU A 325 2.32 10.04 15.71
C LEU A 325 3.57 9.55 16.43
N LYS A 326 3.43 9.16 17.71
CA LYS A 326 4.52 8.54 18.48
C LYS A 326 4.96 7.21 17.89
N ALA A 327 4.03 6.33 17.52
CA ALA A 327 4.32 5.06 16.84
C ALA A 327 5.20 5.29 15.61
N ILE A 328 4.80 6.23 14.73
CA ILE A 328 5.53 6.52 13.49
C ILE A 328 6.91 7.08 13.80
N LYS A 329 7.02 8.04 14.73
CA LYS A 329 8.31 8.65 15.11
C LYS A 329 9.32 7.62 15.59
N GLU A 330 8.90 6.66 16.42
CA GLU A 330 9.78 5.61 16.98
C GLU A 330 10.21 4.58 15.93
N GLN A 331 9.42 4.40 14.87
CA GLN A 331 9.75 3.47 13.78
C GLN A 331 10.56 4.10 12.64
N VAL A 332 10.68 5.43 12.60
CA VAL A 332 11.51 6.15 11.63
C VAL A 332 12.93 6.29 12.21
N VAL A 333 13.82 5.37 11.85
CA VAL A 333 15.09 5.15 12.57
C VAL A 333 16.36 5.63 11.87
N SER A 334 16.32 5.91 10.56
CA SER A 334 17.54 6.25 9.82
C SER A 334 17.27 7.15 8.61
N THR A 335 18.30 7.83 8.14
CA THR A 335 18.23 8.65 6.93
C THR A 335 18.09 7.84 5.66
N GLU A 336 18.49 6.58 5.67
CA GLU A 336 18.50 5.67 4.53
C GLU A 336 17.12 5.03 4.32
N ILE A 337 16.40 4.76 5.41
CA ILE A 337 15.05 4.19 5.37
C ILE A 337 14.05 5.34 5.52
N LYS A 338 13.42 5.74 4.41
CA LYS A 338 12.48 6.86 4.37
C LYS A 338 11.07 6.54 4.87
N GLU A 339 10.83 5.30 5.30
CA GLU A 339 9.55 4.78 5.79
C GLU A 339 9.70 4.23 7.21
N PRO A 340 8.62 4.05 7.98
CA PRO A 340 8.66 3.28 9.21
C PRO A 340 9.28 1.90 9.00
N TYR A 341 10.20 1.50 9.88
CA TYR A 341 10.96 0.25 9.77
C TYR A 341 10.11 -1.01 9.45
N PRO A 342 9.00 -1.31 10.16
CA PRO A 342 8.19 -2.48 9.83
C PRO A 342 7.55 -2.39 8.44
N GLN A 343 7.19 -1.19 7.97
CA GLN A 343 6.62 -1.00 6.64
C GLN A 343 7.66 -1.30 5.55
N TYR A 344 8.89 -0.79 5.73
CA TYR A 344 10.01 -1.10 4.85
C TYR A 344 10.29 -2.61 4.77
N LEU A 345 10.33 -3.31 5.92
CA LEU A 345 10.55 -4.75 5.94
C LEU A 345 9.42 -5.55 5.30
N ALA A 346 8.17 -5.19 5.58
CA ALA A 346 7.01 -5.85 4.97
C ALA A 346 7.03 -5.71 3.44
N ASP A 347 7.34 -4.52 2.93
CA ASP A 347 7.50 -4.24 1.49
C ASP A 347 8.60 -5.09 0.84
N LEU A 348 9.78 -5.17 1.46
CA LEU A 348 10.87 -6.00 0.95
C LEU A 348 10.51 -7.49 0.92
N MET A 349 9.90 -7.99 2.01
CA MET A 349 9.48 -9.39 2.09
C MET A 349 8.38 -9.69 1.07
N ALA A 350 7.41 -8.80 0.91
CA ALA A 350 6.36 -8.95 -0.10
C ALA A 350 6.92 -8.97 -1.52
N LYS A 351 7.90 -8.12 -1.85
CA LYS A 351 8.56 -8.08 -3.16
C LYS A 351 9.38 -9.34 -3.47
N SER A 352 9.92 -10.00 -2.45
CA SER A 352 10.69 -11.26 -2.61
C SER A 352 9.85 -12.45 -3.09
N ILE A 353 8.53 -12.32 -3.20
CA ILE A 353 7.64 -13.36 -3.74
C ILE A 353 8.04 -13.80 -5.16
N SER A 354 8.63 -12.89 -5.97
CA SER A 354 9.11 -13.21 -7.31
C SER A 354 10.24 -14.25 -7.29
N ASP A 355 11.13 -14.19 -6.30
CA ASP A 355 12.19 -15.19 -6.13
C ASP A 355 11.59 -16.55 -5.73
N GLY A 356 10.53 -16.53 -4.91
CA GLY A 356 9.77 -17.73 -4.56
C GLY A 356 9.09 -18.39 -5.76
N LEU A 357 8.65 -17.60 -6.75
CA LEU A 357 8.07 -18.10 -7.99
C LEU A 357 9.09 -18.86 -8.85
N GLU A 358 10.33 -18.40 -8.91
CA GLU A 358 11.42 -19.10 -9.61
C GLU A 358 11.69 -20.48 -8.97
N ALA A 359 11.74 -20.55 -7.64
CA ALA A 359 11.89 -21.80 -6.92
C ALA A 359 10.70 -22.74 -7.14
N LEU A 360 9.47 -22.21 -7.10
CA LEU A 360 8.25 -22.96 -7.40
C LEU A 360 8.30 -23.56 -8.81
N ARG A 361 8.76 -22.80 -9.80
CA ARG A 361 8.92 -23.27 -11.18
C ARG A 361 9.85 -24.47 -11.26
N ALA A 362 11.00 -24.42 -10.60
CA ALA A 362 11.95 -25.53 -10.58
C ALA A 362 11.33 -26.80 -9.96
N VAL A 363 10.56 -26.65 -8.88
CA VAL A 363 9.84 -27.77 -8.24
C VAL A 363 8.77 -28.34 -9.17
N VAL A 364 7.98 -27.49 -9.83
CA VAL A 364 6.96 -27.92 -10.79
C VAL A 364 7.60 -28.69 -11.95
N GLN A 365 8.65 -28.15 -12.56
CA GLN A 365 9.38 -28.82 -13.63
C GLN A 365 9.92 -30.19 -13.20
N TYR A 366 10.45 -30.29 -11.98
CA TYR A 366 10.90 -31.56 -11.42
C TYR A 366 9.75 -32.58 -11.26
N GLN A 367 8.57 -32.16 -10.79
CA GLN A 367 7.40 -33.05 -10.68
C GLN A 367 6.92 -33.56 -12.05
N PHE A 368 7.14 -32.81 -13.12
CA PHE A 368 6.81 -33.22 -14.48
C PHE A 368 7.96 -33.98 -15.20
N SER A 369 9.10 -34.20 -14.56
CA SER A 369 10.28 -34.83 -15.20
C SER A 369 10.03 -36.27 -15.68
N ASP A 370 9.15 -37.01 -15.02
CA ASP A 370 8.75 -38.37 -15.43
C ASP A 370 7.48 -38.40 -16.31
N ASN A 371 6.95 -37.23 -16.69
CA ASN A 371 5.76 -37.11 -17.53
C ASN A 371 6.12 -37.01 -19.03
N PRO A 372 5.17 -37.30 -19.94
CA PRO A 372 5.37 -37.14 -21.38
C PRO A 372 5.92 -35.77 -21.78
N ASP A 373 6.79 -35.73 -22.80
CA ASP A 373 7.52 -34.54 -23.27
C ASP A 373 6.62 -33.30 -23.48
N PHE A 374 5.39 -33.50 -23.93
CA PHE A 374 4.46 -32.39 -24.17
C PHE A 374 4.03 -31.69 -22.87
N LEU A 375 3.89 -32.41 -21.75
CA LEU A 375 3.56 -31.81 -20.46
C LEU A 375 4.76 -31.01 -19.91
N GLN A 376 5.97 -31.52 -20.11
CA GLN A 376 7.19 -30.79 -19.74
C GLN A 376 7.27 -29.46 -20.51
N LEU A 377 7.04 -29.50 -21.83
CA LEU A 377 6.98 -28.30 -22.67
C LEU A 377 5.94 -27.29 -22.17
N LEU A 378 4.73 -27.73 -21.85
CA LEU A 378 3.65 -26.84 -21.40
C LEU A 378 3.95 -26.13 -20.06
N THR A 379 4.88 -26.66 -19.25
CA THR A 379 5.32 -26.04 -17.98
C THR A 379 6.56 -25.14 -18.11
N GLN A 380 7.15 -25.03 -19.30
CA GLN A 380 8.28 -24.12 -19.55
C GLN A 380 7.83 -22.67 -19.58
N SER A 381 8.70 -21.77 -19.10
CA SER A 381 8.44 -20.32 -19.09
C SER A 381 8.52 -19.75 -20.51
N TYR A 382 7.69 -18.77 -20.83
CA TYR A 382 7.77 -18.05 -22.11
C TYR A 382 9.07 -17.25 -22.30
N ARG A 383 9.83 -17.00 -21.21
CA ARG A 383 11.02 -16.13 -21.21
C ARG A 383 12.34 -16.87 -20.97
N THR A 384 12.31 -18.19 -20.87
CA THR A 384 13.51 -19.05 -20.80
C THR A 384 13.84 -19.67 -22.14
#